data_AF-A0A3D5UQW5-F1
#
_entry.id   AF-A0A3D5UQW5-F1
#
_cell.length_a   1.000
_cell.length_b   1.000
_cell.length_c   1.000
_cell.angle_alpha   90.00
_cell.angle_beta   90.00
_cell.angle_gamma   90.00
#
_symmetry.space_group_name_H-M   'P 1'
#
loop_
_entity.id
_entity.type
_entity.pdbx_description
1 polymer ?
#
loop_
_entity_poly.entity_id
_entity_poly.type
_entity_poly.pdbx_seq_one_letter_code
_entity_poly.pdbx_strand_id
1 'polypeptide(L)' 'EAGAQGEHKLARGYVPSRTYSAHWIANTSFREAVGEYLSRERQYVDRDIAILGEYAPFRHDTSKDEYQEDDF' A
#
# COMPACT_ATOMS: atom_id res chain seq x y z
N GLU A 1 -3.79 21.01 10.07
CA GLU A 1 -4.14 19.98 11.08
C GLU A 1 -3.89 18.60 10.50
N ALA A 2 -3.11 17.80 11.22
CA ALA A 2 -2.87 16.40 10.92
C ALA A 2 -4.19 15.64 10.97
N GLY A 3 -4.65 15.12 9.84
CA GLY A 3 -5.83 14.27 9.78
C GLY A 3 -5.42 12.81 9.58
N ALA A 4 -5.02 12.14 10.66
CA ALA A 4 -5.03 10.69 10.79
C ALA A 4 -6.49 10.19 10.71
N GLN A 5 -7.11 10.36 9.54
CA GLN A 5 -8.54 10.18 9.31
C GLN A 5 -8.82 8.88 8.54
N GLY A 6 -7.97 7.86 8.72
CA GLY A 6 -8.11 6.55 8.08
C GLY A 6 -9.39 5.83 8.54
N GLU A 7 -9.65 5.82 9.84
CA GLU A 7 -10.85 5.23 10.46
C GLU A 7 -12.14 5.80 9.87
N HIS A 8 -12.26 7.14 9.74
CA HIS A 8 -13.47 7.74 9.15
C HIS A 8 -13.56 7.57 7.62
N LYS A 9 -12.48 7.15 6.93
CA LYS A 9 -12.51 6.82 5.50
C LYS A 9 -13.09 5.43 5.27
N LEU A 10 -12.79 4.46 6.13
CA LEU A 10 -13.40 3.12 6.10
C LEU A 10 -14.91 3.18 6.31
N ALA A 11 -15.37 3.96 7.30
CA ALA A 11 -16.80 4.15 7.57
C ALA A 11 -17.58 4.80 6.40
N ARG A 12 -16.87 5.45 5.46
CA ARG A 12 -17.45 6.05 4.25
C ARG A 12 -17.30 5.16 3.00
N GLY A 13 -16.82 3.93 3.17
CA GLY A 13 -16.70 2.94 2.09
C GLY A 13 -15.42 3.03 1.26
N TYR A 14 -14.42 3.81 1.68
CA TYR A 14 -13.12 3.81 1.01
C TYR A 14 -12.28 2.63 1.52
N VAL A 15 -11.85 1.78 0.60
CA VAL A 15 -11.00 0.61 0.88
C VAL A 15 -9.53 0.97 0.70
N PRO A 16 -8.61 0.52 1.56
CA PRO A 16 -7.18 0.76 1.37
C PRO A 16 -6.68 0.04 0.11
N SER A 17 -5.80 0.70 -0.64
CA SER A 17 -5.15 0.14 -1.82
C SER A 17 -3.70 0.60 -1.89
N ARG A 18 -2.85 -0.20 -2.55
CA ARG A 18 -1.43 0.13 -2.73
C ARG A 18 -1.30 1.39 -3.57
N THR A 19 -0.54 2.35 -3.05
CA THR A 19 -0.19 3.57 -3.76
C THR A 19 1.30 3.55 -4.07
N TYR A 20 1.64 3.80 -5.33
CA TYR A 20 3.02 3.76 -5.81
C TYR A 20 3.49 5.17 -6.16
N SER A 21 4.78 5.41 -5.97
CA SER A 21 5.44 6.66 -6.37
C SER A 21 6.86 6.34 -6.84
N ALA A 22 7.33 7.11 -7.81
CA ALA A 22 8.68 6.96 -8.36
C ALA A 22 9.50 8.20 -8.01
N HIS A 23 10.68 7.98 -7.45
CA HIS A 23 11.57 9.05 -7.00
C HIS A 23 12.99 8.78 -7.48
N TRP A 24 13.60 9.78 -8.11
CA TRP A 24 15.03 9.75 -8.42
C TRP A 24 15.82 10.22 -7.20
N ILE A 25 16.75 9.39 -6.73
CA ILE A 25 17.64 9.71 -5.61
C ILE A 25 19.07 9.60 -6.11
N ALA A 26 19.74 10.74 -6.28
CA ALA A 26 21.08 10.79 -6.84
C ALA A 26 22.14 10.16 -5.91
N ASN A 27 22.04 10.40 -4.60
CA ASN A 27 22.98 9.87 -3.62
C ASN A 27 22.79 8.35 -3.45
N THR A 28 23.84 7.56 -3.74
CA THR A 28 23.78 6.09 -3.71
C THR A 28 23.51 5.51 -2.34
N SER A 29 24.24 5.93 -1.31
CA SER A 29 24.06 5.39 0.04
C SER A 29 22.67 5.72 0.60
N PHE A 30 22.12 6.89 0.26
CA PHE A 30 20.77 7.26 0.68
C PHE A 30 19.70 6.44 -0.05
N ARG A 31 19.87 6.20 -1.35
CA ARG A 31 18.98 5.34 -2.13
C ARG A 31 18.95 3.91 -1.59
N GLU A 32 20.10 3.36 -1.21
CA GLU A 32 20.22 2.04 -0.59
C GLU A 32 19.50 1.98 0.76
N ALA A 33 19.75 2.95 1.65
CA ALA A 33 19.07 3.04 2.95
C ALA A 33 17.55 3.13 2.82
N VAL A 34 17.04 3.92 1.86
CA VAL A 34 15.61 3.99 1.54
C VAL A 34 15.11 2.64 1.03
N GLY A 35 15.84 1.97 0.12
CA GLY A 35 15.49 0.65 -0.39
C GLY A 35 15.37 -0.42 0.69
N GLU A 36 16.33 -0.46 1.63
CA GLU A 36 16.30 -1.37 2.77
C GLU A 36 15.12 -1.11 3.69
N TYR A 37 14.80 0.15 3.97
CA TYR A 37 13.63 0.52 4.76
C TYR A 37 12.33 0.08 4.06
N LEU A 38 12.19 0.40 2.77
CA LEU A 38 11.01 0.05 1.97
C LEU A 38 10.77 -1.46 1.91
N SER A 39 11.82 -2.30 1.98
CA SER A 39 11.66 -3.76 2.02
C SER A 39 10.79 -4.22 3.20
N ARG A 40 10.95 -3.60 4.37
CA ARG A 40 10.17 -3.90 5.58
C ARG A 40 8.84 -3.16 5.56
N GLU A 41 8.84 -1.89 5.17
CA GLU A 41 7.62 -1.07 5.13
C GLU A 41 6.55 -1.70 4.24
N ARG A 42 6.91 -2.24 3.06
CA ARG A 42 5.96 -2.93 2.17
C ARG A 42 5.22 -4.07 2.86
N GLN A 43 5.92 -4.87 3.67
CA GLN A 43 5.30 -5.98 4.40
C GLN A 43 4.29 -5.48 5.46
N TYR A 44 4.60 -4.37 6.12
CA TYR A 44 3.69 -3.75 7.09
C TYR A 44 2.48 -3.13 6.40
N VAL A 45 2.68 -2.39 5.31
CA VAL A 45 1.59 -1.80 4.52
C VAL A 45 0.66 -2.89 3.98
N ASP A 46 1.21 -3.99 3.47
CA ASP A 46 0.40 -5.12 2.98
C ASP A 46 -0.45 -5.75 4.09
N ARG A 47 0.11 -5.88 5.29
CA ARG A 47 -0.62 -6.36 6.47
C ARG A 47 -1.73 -5.38 6.86
N ASP A 48 -1.44 -4.09 6.86
CA ASP A 48 -2.42 -3.07 7.22
C ASP A 48 -3.56 -3.02 6.19
N ILE A 49 -3.26 -3.12 4.89
CA ILE A 49 -4.28 -3.22 3.82
C ILE A 49 -5.17 -4.45 4.06
N ALA A 50 -4.58 -5.61 4.39
CA ALA A 50 -5.35 -6.83 4.65
C ALA A 50 -6.27 -6.68 5.87
N ILE A 51 -5.73 -6.21 7.01
CA ILE A 51 -6.49 -5.99 8.25
C ILE A 51 -7.63 -4.99 8.02
N LEU A 52 -7.33 -3.82 7.45
CA LEU A 52 -8.32 -2.79 7.20
C LEU A 52 -9.35 -3.21 6.13
N GLY A 53 -8.97 -4.09 5.21
CA GLY A 53 -9.86 -4.72 4.24
C GLY A 53 -10.85 -5.71 4.85
N GLU A 54 -10.54 -6.34 5.99
CA GLU A 54 -11.48 -7.17 6.75
C GLU A 54 -12.57 -6.32 7.44
N TYR A 55 -12.24 -5.08 7.81
CA TYR A 55 -13.18 -4.14 8.42
C TYR A 55 -14.02 -3.36 7.40
N ALA A 56 -13.81 -3.57 6.09
CA ALA A 56 -14.59 -2.90 5.06
C ALA A 56 -16.04 -3.44 5.03
N PRO A 57 -17.07 -2.56 4.97
CA PRO A 57 -18.48 -2.96 5.03
C PRO A 57 -19.00 -3.69 3.78
N PHE A 58 -18.15 -3.98 2.77
CA PHE A 58 -18.53 -4.66 1.53
C PHE A 58 -17.87 -6.03 1.41
N ARG A 59 -18.67 -7.02 1.01
CA ARG A 59 -18.30 -8.43 0.76
C ARG A 59 -17.31 -8.51 -0.41
N HIS A 60 -16.16 -9.16 -0.18
CA HIS A 60 -15.14 -9.44 -1.19
C HIS A 60 -15.73 -10.32 -2.31
N ASP A 61 -15.89 -9.78 -3.51
CA ASP A 61 -15.98 -10.59 -4.73
C ASP A 61 -14.56 -10.73 -5.27
N THR A 62 -14.05 -11.97 -5.25
CA THR A 62 -12.65 -12.29 -5.53
C THR A 62 -12.39 -12.32 -7.03
N SER A 63 -12.48 -11.18 -7.71
CA SER A 63 -11.96 -11.06 -9.07
C SER A 63 -10.46 -10.83 -9.00
N LYS A 64 -9.71 -11.91 -9.19
CA LYS A 64 -8.25 -11.93 -9.34
C LYS A 64 -7.80 -10.88 -10.36
N ASP A 65 -7.07 -9.88 -9.93
CA ASP A 65 -6.21 -9.10 -10.81
C ASP A 65 -4.95 -9.95 -11.08
N GLU A 66 -5.03 -10.77 -12.12
CA GLU A 66 -3.88 -11.44 -12.71
C GLU A 66 -2.95 -10.35 -13.26
N TYR A 67 -1.89 -10.03 -12.52
CA TYR A 67 -0.77 -9.29 -13.08
C TYR A 67 -0.06 -10.21 -14.08
N GLN A 68 -0.30 -9.98 -15.38
CA GLN A 68 0.59 -10.47 -16.42
C GLN A 68 1.94 -9.77 -16.23
N GLU A 69 2.96 -10.56 -15.85
CA GLU A 69 4.35 -10.18 -16.04
C GLU A 69 4.58 -10.07 -17.55
N ASP A 70 4.52 -8.86 -18.08
CA ASP A 70 5.09 -8.56 -19.40
C ASP A 70 6.62 -8.56 -19.24
N ASP A 71 7.23 -9.68 -19.66
CA ASP A 71 8.68 -9.83 -19.87
C ASP A 71 9.20 -8.67 -20.75
N PHE A 72 10.18 -7.92 -20.24
CA PHE A 72 11.02 -7.00 -21.00
C PHE A 72 12.48 -7.11 -20.57
#